data_AF-A0A0C9SSL6-F1
#
_entry.id   AF-A0A0C9SSL6-F1
#
_cell.length_a   1.000
_cell.length_b   1.000
_cell.length_c   1.000
_cell.angle_alpha   90.00
_cell.angle_beta   90.00
_cell.angle_gamma   90.00
#
_symmetry.space_group_name_H-M   'P 1'
#
loop_
_entity.id
_entity.type
_entity.pdbx_description
1 polymer ?
#
loop_
_entity_poly.entity_id
_entity_poly.type
_entity_poly.pdbx_seq_one_letter_code
_entity_poly.pdbx_strand_id
1 'polypeptide(L)' 'LKPLPTKPPDFIPGVRFTAERAEALDLDPANWLWPEELKLIRWLVRDHETAFAWDAS' A
#
# COMPACT_ATOMS: atom_id res chain seq x y z
N LEU A 1 12.56 -5.57 11.39
CA LEU A 1 11.64 -4.67 10.65
C LEU A 1 12.46 -3.94 9.58
N LYS A 2 11.94 -3.86 8.36
CA LYS A 2 12.58 -3.08 7.30
C LYS A 2 12.46 -1.59 7.65
N PRO A 3 13.52 -0.78 7.51
CA PRO A 3 13.43 0.65 7.77
C PRO A 3 12.47 1.32 6.79
N LEU A 4 11.76 2.36 7.25
CA LEU A 4 10.88 3.15 6.40
C LEU A 4 11.72 3.90 5.34
N PRO A 5 11.35 3.84 4.05
CA PRO A 5 12.03 4.60 3.02
C PRO A 5 11.72 6.09 3.20
N THR A 6 12.76 6.94 3.13
CA THR A 6 12.59 8.40 3.10
C THR A 6 12.14 8.91 1.73
N LYS A 7 12.25 8.07 0.71
CA LYS A 7 11.76 8.27 -0.66
C LYS A 7 11.04 6.99 -1.09
N PRO A 8 9.72 6.88 -0.87
CA PRO A 8 8.99 5.68 -1.21
C PRO A 8 9.01 5.45 -2.74
N PRO A 9 9.14 4.20 -3.19
CA PRO A 9 9.09 3.90 -4.62
C PRO A 9 7.66 4.10 -5.16
N ASP A 10 7.54 4.16 -6.48
CA ASP A 10 6.23 4.10 -7.12
C ASP A 10 5.57 2.74 -6.86
N PHE A 11 4.23 2.73 -6.92
CA PHE A 11 3.46 1.54 -6.63
C PHE A 11 3.71 0.44 -7.67
N ILE A 12 4.03 -0.76 -7.19
CA ILE A 12 4.17 -1.97 -8.00
C ILE A 12 3.27 -3.04 -7.35
N PRO A 13 2.31 -3.63 -8.09
CA PRO A 13 1.44 -4.68 -7.56
C PRO A 13 2.21 -5.84 -6.93
N GLY A 14 1.71 -6.33 -5.80
CA GLY A 14 2.19 -7.53 -5.12
C GLY A 14 1.41 -8.79 -5.52
N VAL A 15 1.65 -9.89 -4.80
CA VAL A 15 0.91 -11.15 -5.00
C VAL A 15 -0.49 -11.07 -4.42
N ARG A 16 -0.65 -10.43 -3.26
CA ARG A 16 -1.92 -10.26 -2.53
C ARG A 16 -2.43 -8.83 -2.58
N PHE A 17 -1.54 -7.85 -2.62
CA PHE A 17 -1.89 -6.43 -2.79
C PHE A 17 -1.82 -6.03 -4.28
N THR A 18 -2.84 -6.42 -5.04
CA THR A 18 -2.97 -6.13 -6.48
C THR A 18 -3.37 -4.68 -6.73
N ALA A 19 -3.36 -4.24 -7.99
CA ALA A 19 -3.85 -2.92 -8.37
C ALA A 19 -5.35 -2.76 -8.04
N GLU A 20 -6.19 -3.75 -8.36
CA GLU A 20 -7.63 -3.68 -8.05
C GLU A 20 -7.87 -3.55 -6.55
N ARG A 21 -7.11 -4.30 -5.74
CA ARG A 21 -7.23 -4.22 -4.27
C ARG A 21 -6.70 -2.90 -3.72
N ALA A 22 -5.65 -2.33 -4.31
CA ALA A 22 -5.14 -1.02 -3.90
C ALA A 22 -6.15 0.10 -4.16
N GLU A 23 -6.91 0.01 -5.25
CA GLU A 23 -8.02 0.93 -5.55
C GLU A 23 -9.20 0.69 -4.62
N ALA A 24 -9.61 -0.57 -4.41
CA ALA A 24 -10.75 -0.92 -3.57
C ALA A 24 -10.54 -0.65 -2.07
N LEU A 25 -9.30 -0.76 -1.58
CA LEU A 25 -8.97 -0.53 -0.17
C LEU A 25 -9.08 0.95 0.23
N ASP A 26 -9.10 1.87 -0.76
CA ASP A 26 -9.21 3.32 -0.59
C ASP A 26 -8.34 3.84 0.57
N LEU A 27 -7.02 3.77 0.40
CA LEU A 27 -6.04 4.06 1.46
C LEU A 27 -6.02 5.52 1.94
N ASP A 28 -6.70 6.43 1.24
CA ASP A 28 -6.82 7.84 1.63
C ASP A 28 -8.26 8.34 1.38
N PRO A 29 -9.25 7.80 2.12
CA PRO A 29 -10.65 8.09 1.85
C PRO A 29 -11.02 9.55 2.17
N ALA A 30 -10.21 10.21 3.00
CA ALA A 30 -10.37 11.61 3.34
C ALA A 30 -9.54 12.56 2.44
N ASN A 31 -8.78 12.01 1.48
CA ASN A 31 -7.93 12.74 0.54
C ASN A 31 -7.03 13.79 1.24
N TRP A 32 -6.42 13.39 2.36
CA TRP A 32 -5.64 14.27 3.23
C TRP A 32 -4.14 13.97 3.17
N LEU A 33 -3.75 12.81 2.65
CA LEU A 33 -2.35 12.43 2.51
C LEU A 33 -1.70 13.20 1.37
N TRP A 34 -0.43 13.56 1.54
CA TRP A 34 0.37 14.00 0.42
C TRP A 34 0.66 12.85 -0.54
N PRO A 35 0.94 13.13 -1.82
CA PRO A 35 1.25 12.10 -2.80
C PRO A 35 2.36 11.13 -2.35
N GLU A 36 3.40 11.64 -1.68
CA GLU A 36 4.49 10.81 -1.14
C GLU A 36 4.07 9.98 0.08
N GLU A 37 3.15 10.48 0.92
CA GLU A 37 2.61 9.70 2.04
C GLU A 37 1.72 8.56 1.55
N LEU A 38 0.89 8.80 0.53
CA LEU A 38 0.09 7.75 -0.10
C LEU A 38 1.00 6.67 -0.73
N LYS A 39 2.11 7.05 -1.38
CA LYS A 39 3.13 6.10 -1.85
C LYS A 39 3.73 5.29 -0.71
N LEU A 40 4.07 5.94 0.41
CA LEU A 40 4.63 5.27 1.58
C LEU A 40 3.67 4.23 2.17
N ILE A 41 2.38 4.57 2.31
CA ILE A 41 1.37 3.61 2.80
C ILE A 41 1.20 2.45 1.82
N ARG A 42 1.11 2.72 0.51
CA ARG A 42 1.05 1.66 -0.52
C ARG A 42 2.26 0.73 -0.45
N TRP A 43 3.46 1.29 -0.28
CA TRP A 43 4.68 0.50 -0.09
C TRP A 43 4.62 -0.36 1.18
N LEU A 44 4.13 0.19 2.30
CA LEU A 44 4.05 -0.51 3.57
C LEU A 44 3.09 -1.71 3.50
N VAL A 45 1.91 -1.51 2.90
CA VAL A 45 0.91 -2.57 2.70
C VAL A 45 1.48 -3.65 1.78
N ARG A 46 2.12 -3.25 0.67
CA ARG A 46 2.76 -4.17 -0.28
C ARG A 46 3.86 -5.01 0.38
N ASP A 47 4.77 -4.37 1.10
CA ASP A 47 5.94 -5.05 1.70
C ASP A 47 5.53 -6.05 2.79
N HIS A 48 4.40 -5.80 3.43
CA HIS A 48 3.84 -6.66 4.49
C HIS A 48 2.58 -7.42 4.02
N GLU A 49 2.42 -7.60 2.71
CA GLU A 49 1.20 -8.20 2.14
C GLU A 49 0.92 -9.62 2.64
N THR A 50 1.89 -10.33 3.20
CA THR A 50 1.67 -11.66 3.79
C THR A 50 1.21 -11.62 5.24
N ALA A 51 1.35 -10.48 5.92
CA ALA A 51 0.95 -10.28 7.31
C ALA A 51 -0.50 -9.81 7.47
N PHE A 52 -1.05 -9.11 6.46
CA PHE A 52 -2.46 -8.72 6.46
C PHE A 52 -3.37 -9.91 6.17
N ALA A 53 -4.55 -9.88 6.77
CA ALA A 53 -5.66 -10.74 6.36
C ALA A 53 -6.28 -10.14 5.09
N TRP A 54 -6.42 -10.98 4.07
CA TRP A 54 -7.09 -10.63 2.83
C TRP A 54 -8.31 -11.51 2.68
N ASP A 55 -9.41 -10.94 2.23
CA ASP A 55 -10.51 -11.77 1.75
C ASP A 55 -10.08 -12.58 0.52
N ALA A 56 -10.70 -13.75 0.35
CA ALA A 56 -10.48 -14.59 -0.83
C ALA A 56 -11.20 -14.07 -2.09
N SER A 57 -12.02 -13.02 -1.91
CA SER A 57 -12.82 -12.35 -2.94
C SER A 57 -11.98 -11.78 -4.07
#